data_AF-A0A7S1MS27-F1
#
_entry.id   AF-A0A7S1MS27-F1
#
_cell.length_a   1.000
_cell.length_b   1.000
_cell.length_c   1.000
_cell.angle_alpha   90.00
_cell.angle_beta   90.00
_cell.angle_gamma   90.00
#
_symmetry.space_group_name_H-M   'P 1'
#
loop_
_entity.id
_entity.type
_entity.pdbx_description
1 polymer ?
#
loop_
_entity_poly.entity_id
_entity_poly.type
_entity_poly.pdbx_seq_one_letter_code
_entity_poly.pdbx_strand_id
1 'polypeptide(L)'
;IGLIDETVEDRLPDVPAGLSGFVPTRATLVLTPTNLHGQWLGEITKFTGRHLKVLSVPTCQQLKRLSPRDIAEADVVVATYRLFYSTPYLKRLEELTRWRRPGFRFPRLPTTSASGPAARNGRQAQVAKVNADWAGAYRKALDSLATLSVVGREEVLAAERRDDPRTPPRLAGRRLAEAAATPQP
;
A
#
# COMPACT_ATOMS: atom_id res chain seq x y z
N ILE A 1 10.82 -6.14 19.15
CA ILE A 1 12.23 -5.89 18.79
C ILE A 1 13.04 -7.18 18.96
N GLY A 2 12.98 -7.85 20.12
CA GLY A 2 13.63 -9.16 20.33
C GLY A 2 13.38 -10.18 19.21
N LEU A 3 12.11 -10.42 18.84
CA LEU A 3 11.80 -11.33 17.71
C LEU A 3 12.46 -10.92 16.38
N ILE A 4 12.52 -9.62 16.06
CA ILE A 4 13.13 -9.15 14.81
C ILE A 4 14.63 -9.41 14.83
N ASP A 5 15.27 -9.14 15.96
CA ASP A 5 16.72 -9.31 16.15
C ASP A 5 17.12 -10.80 16.13
N GLU A 6 16.32 -11.68 16.74
CA GLU A 6 16.54 -13.12 16.73
C GLU A 6 16.42 -13.73 15.32
N THR A 7 15.47 -13.25 14.52
CA THR A 7 15.20 -13.78 13.17
C THR A 7 16.02 -13.11 12.05
N VAL A 8 16.95 -12.22 12.40
CA VAL A 8 17.69 -11.41 11.41
C VAL A 8 18.50 -12.26 10.43
N GLU A 9 19.00 -13.41 10.88
CA GLU A 9 19.78 -14.36 10.07
C GLU A 9 18.92 -15.50 9.49
N ASP A 10 17.62 -15.55 9.80
CA ASP A 10 16.77 -16.65 9.36
C ASP A 10 16.66 -16.69 7.83
N ARG A 11 16.65 -17.91 7.28
CA ARG A 11 16.42 -18.08 5.85
C ARG A 11 15.01 -17.63 5.51
N LEU A 12 14.88 -16.74 4.54
CA LEU A 12 13.57 -16.35 4.02
C LEU A 12 12.87 -17.55 3.37
N PRO A 13 11.53 -17.63 3.46
CA PRO A 13 10.78 -18.52 2.60
C PRO A 13 11.06 -18.18 1.14
N ASP A 14 11.21 -19.21 0.30
CA ASP A 14 11.42 -19.00 -1.12
C ASP A 14 10.21 -18.25 -1.71
N VAL A 15 10.48 -17.28 -2.59
CA VAL A 15 9.41 -16.51 -3.24
C VAL A 15 8.57 -17.46 -4.09
N PRO A 16 7.24 -17.52 -3.90
CA PRO A 16 6.37 -18.40 -4.70
C PRO A 16 6.61 -18.24 -6.20
N ALA A 17 6.78 -19.37 -6.88
CA ALA A 17 6.98 -19.40 -8.32
C ALA A 17 5.81 -18.71 -9.05
N GLY A 18 6.14 -17.79 -9.95
CA GLY A 18 5.16 -16.99 -10.69
C GLY A 18 4.94 -15.59 -10.14
N LEU A 19 5.43 -15.24 -8.93
CA LEU A 19 5.42 -13.85 -8.46
C LEU A 19 6.57 -13.05 -9.12
N SER A 20 6.23 -12.07 -9.97
CA SER A 20 7.18 -11.19 -10.64
C SER A 20 6.83 -9.70 -10.45
N GLY A 21 7.80 -8.80 -10.56
CA GLY A 21 7.54 -7.36 -10.51
C GLY A 21 7.37 -6.74 -9.11
N PHE A 22 7.57 -7.52 -8.05
CA PHE A 22 7.66 -7.02 -6.67
C PHE A 22 9.12 -6.87 -6.24
N VAL A 23 9.34 -6.00 -5.25
CA VAL A 23 10.65 -5.83 -4.62
C VAL A 23 10.74 -6.84 -3.47
N PRO A 24 11.58 -7.88 -3.57
CA PRO A 24 11.82 -8.77 -2.44
C PRO A 24 12.50 -7.98 -1.32
N THR A 25 12.03 -8.15 -0.08
CA THR A 25 12.58 -7.47 1.10
C THR A 25 12.50 -8.40 2.31
N ARG A 26 13.53 -8.35 3.16
CA ARG A 26 13.57 -8.98 4.48
C ARG A 26 12.97 -8.10 5.57
N ALA A 27 12.58 -6.87 5.22
CA ALA A 27 12.19 -5.88 6.18
C ALA A 27 10.93 -6.28 6.94
N THR A 28 10.98 -6.21 8.28
CA THR A 28 9.79 -6.25 9.11
C THR A 28 9.07 -4.89 9.03
N LEU A 29 7.82 -4.89 8.55
CA LEU A 29 6.96 -3.71 8.57
C LEU A 29 6.35 -3.51 9.96
N VAL A 30 6.72 -2.42 10.62
CA VAL A 30 6.16 -2.01 11.91
C VAL A 30 5.15 -0.88 11.68
N LEU A 31 3.89 -1.11 12.04
CA LEU A 31 2.83 -0.11 11.94
C LEU A 31 2.58 0.55 13.29
N THR A 32 2.60 1.88 13.31
CA THR A 32 2.52 2.65 14.55
C THR A 32 1.55 3.83 14.46
N PRO A 33 0.96 4.27 15.58
CA PRO A 33 0.29 5.56 15.64
C PRO A 33 1.27 6.71 15.36
N THR A 34 0.80 7.78 14.71
CA THR A 34 1.64 8.93 14.32
C THR A 34 2.41 9.53 15.51
N ASN A 35 1.78 9.61 16.68
CA ASN A 35 2.39 10.16 17.89
C ASN A 35 3.44 9.24 18.53
N LEU A 36 3.42 7.93 18.24
CA LEU A 36 4.38 6.97 18.78
C LEU A 36 5.51 6.64 17.80
N HIS A 37 5.43 7.10 16.55
CA HIS A 37 6.38 6.77 15.50
C HIS A 37 7.84 7.08 15.89
N GLY A 38 8.10 8.26 16.45
CA GLY A 38 9.43 8.64 16.94
C GLY A 38 9.90 7.80 18.13
N GLN A 39 9.00 7.45 19.04
CA GLN A 39 9.31 6.59 20.18
C GLN A 39 9.73 5.18 19.72
N TRP A 40 9.00 4.60 18.76
CA TRP A 40 9.35 3.30 18.17
C TRP A 40 10.72 3.32 17.50
N LEU A 41 11.04 4.38 16.74
CA LEU A 41 12.37 4.54 16.16
C LEU A 41 13.46 4.63 17.25
N GLY A 42 13.19 5.36 18.33
CA GLY A 42 14.10 5.50 19.47
C GLY A 42 14.36 4.17 20.18
N GLU A 43 13.30 3.40 20.48
CA GLU A 43 13.42 2.08 21.12
C GLU A 43 14.18 1.08 20.24
N ILE A 44 13.86 1.01 18.95
CA ILE A 44 14.58 0.12 18.02
C ILE A 44 16.07 0.49 18.01
N THR A 45 16.40 1.76 17.75
CA THR A 45 17.79 2.23 17.71
C THR A 45 18.52 2.02 19.04
N LYS A 46 17.82 2.17 20.18
CA LYS A 46 18.39 1.95 21.51
C LYS A 46 18.81 0.50 21.73
N PHE A 47 17.98 -0.46 21.32
CA PHE A 47 18.26 -1.89 21.56
C PHE A 47 19.13 -2.52 20.47
N THR A 48 19.03 -2.06 19.23
CA THR A 48 19.74 -2.69 18.09
C THR A 48 20.92 -1.85 17.60
N GLY A 49 21.09 -0.62 18.09
CA GLY A 49 22.16 0.28 17.67
C GLY A 49 22.17 0.49 16.15
N ARG A 50 23.31 0.17 15.52
CA ARG A 50 23.51 0.21 14.06
C ARG A 50 23.44 -1.18 13.39
N HIS A 51 23.04 -2.21 14.14
CA HIS A 51 22.95 -3.58 13.64
C HIS A 51 21.86 -3.74 12.58
N LEU A 52 20.73 -3.05 12.76
CA LEU A 52 19.61 -3.09 11.81
C LEU A 52 19.52 -1.81 10.98
N LYS A 53 19.29 -1.96 9.67
CA LYS A 53 18.93 -0.87 8.75
C LYS A 53 17.46 -0.54 8.90
N VAL A 54 17.19 0.51 9.69
CA VAL A 54 15.82 0.98 9.99
C VAL A 54 15.41 2.12 9.05
N LEU A 55 14.31 1.94 8.34
CA LEU A 55 13.68 2.98 7.51
C LEU A 55 12.49 3.62 8.20
N SER A 56 12.44 4.95 8.13
CA SER A 56 11.37 5.77 8.70
C SER A 56 10.43 6.28 7.60
N VAL A 57 9.18 5.82 7.60
CA VAL A 57 8.20 6.13 6.54
C VAL A 57 6.88 6.65 7.11
N PRO A 58 6.86 7.85 7.71
CA PRO A 58 5.65 8.39 8.32
C PRO A 58 4.62 8.87 7.29
N THR A 59 5.03 9.31 6.09
CA THR A 59 4.13 9.80 5.04
C THR A 59 4.54 9.34 3.64
N CYS A 60 3.64 9.52 2.66
CA CYS A 60 3.95 9.26 1.25
C CYS A 60 5.10 10.09 0.69
N GLN A 61 5.40 11.26 1.27
CA GLN A 61 6.53 12.07 0.82
C GLN A 61 7.85 11.38 1.14
N GLN A 62 8.01 10.85 2.37
CA GLN A 62 9.18 10.06 2.75
C GLN A 62 9.25 8.78 1.92
N LEU A 63 8.12 8.08 1.73
CA LEU A 63 8.08 6.87 0.89
C LEU A 63 8.60 7.12 -0.53
N LYS A 64 8.22 8.25 -1.15
CA LYS A 64 8.64 8.60 -2.51
C LYS A 64 10.13 8.91 -2.65
N ARG A 65 10.82 9.22 -1.55
CA ARG A 65 12.26 9.50 -1.54
C ARG A 65 13.11 8.23 -1.48
N LEU A 66 12.51 7.12 -1.04
CA LEU A 66 13.19 5.84 -0.94
C LEU A 66 13.26 5.18 -2.31
N SER A 67 14.42 4.65 -2.66
CA SER A 67 14.57 3.77 -3.81
C SER A 67 14.04 2.37 -3.49
N PRO A 68 13.67 1.58 -4.51
CA PRO A 68 13.38 0.16 -4.33
C PRO A 68 14.51 -0.60 -3.61
N ARG A 69 15.77 -0.22 -3.90
CA ARG A 69 16.96 -0.80 -3.28
C ARG A 69 17.03 -0.50 -1.78
N ASP A 70 16.67 0.72 -1.36
CA ASP A 70 16.64 1.07 0.07
C ASP A 70 15.69 0.15 0.84
N ILE A 71 14.51 -0.12 0.27
CA ILE A 71 13.49 -0.99 0.85
C ILE A 71 13.93 -2.46 0.84
N ALA A 72 14.56 -2.92 -0.25
CA ALA A 72 15.04 -4.30 -0.37
C ALA A 72 16.10 -4.65 0.69
N GLU A 73 17.00 -3.71 0.98
CA GLU A 73 18.11 -3.87 1.92
C GLU A 73 17.74 -3.53 3.38
N ALA A 74 16.52 -3.08 3.65
CA ALA A 74 16.10 -2.72 5.00
C ALA A 74 15.78 -3.96 5.84
N ASP A 75 16.05 -3.87 7.14
CA ASP A 75 15.67 -4.90 8.12
C ASP A 75 14.36 -4.53 8.81
N VAL A 76 14.10 -3.23 8.97
CA VAL A 76 12.88 -2.73 9.59
C VAL A 76 12.36 -1.51 8.84
N VAL A 77 11.07 -1.50 8.52
CA VAL A 77 10.36 -0.34 7.99
C VAL A 77 9.32 0.11 9.00
N VAL A 78 9.52 1.27 9.60
CA VAL A 78 8.57 1.85 10.57
C VAL A 78 7.67 2.86 9.85
N ALA A 79 6.41 2.48 9.66
CA ALA A 79 5.40 3.30 9.01
C ALA A 79 4.27 3.68 9.98
N THR A 80 3.53 4.74 9.63
CA THR A 80 2.33 5.12 10.39
C THR A 80 1.07 4.55 9.74
N TYR A 81 0.04 4.25 10.54
CA TYR A 81 -1.27 3.87 9.99
C TYR A 81 -1.80 4.94 9.02
N ARG A 82 -1.55 6.21 9.32
CA ARG A 82 -2.03 7.35 8.52
C ARG A 82 -1.51 7.32 7.09
N LEU A 83 -0.32 6.77 6.84
CA LEU A 83 0.21 6.61 5.49
C LEU A 83 -0.76 5.83 4.60
N PHE A 84 -1.29 4.71 5.10
CA PHE A 84 -2.15 3.80 4.34
C PHE A 84 -3.55 4.36 4.10
N TYR A 85 -4.01 5.29 4.94
CA TYR A 85 -5.29 6.00 4.77
C TYR A 85 -5.14 7.38 4.11
N SER A 86 -3.91 7.76 3.72
CA SER A 86 -3.69 9.07 3.12
C SER A 86 -4.27 9.13 1.72
N THR A 87 -4.86 10.26 1.37
CA THR A 87 -5.37 10.54 0.01
C THR A 87 -4.36 10.20 -1.10
N PRO A 88 -3.06 10.59 -1.04
CA PRO A 88 -2.12 10.22 -2.09
C PRO A 88 -1.85 8.72 -2.20
N TYR A 89 -1.82 7.99 -1.08
CA TYR A 89 -1.66 6.53 -1.09
C TYR A 89 -2.88 5.86 -1.71
N LEU A 90 -4.07 6.20 -1.21
CA LEU A 90 -5.34 5.61 -1.66
C LEU A 90 -5.60 5.90 -3.15
N LYS A 91 -5.32 7.11 -3.62
CA LYS A 91 -5.42 7.43 -5.06
C LYS A 91 -4.52 6.53 -5.90
N ARG A 92 -3.26 6.34 -5.48
CA ARG A 92 -2.33 5.50 -6.23
C ARG A 92 -2.75 4.02 -6.20
N LEU A 93 -3.18 3.52 -5.05
CA LEU A 93 -3.67 2.16 -4.92
C LEU A 93 -4.91 1.95 -5.80
N GLU A 94 -5.84 2.91 -5.81
CA GLU A 94 -7.03 2.87 -6.65
C GLU A 94 -6.70 2.90 -8.14
N GLU A 95 -5.76 3.74 -8.59
CA GLU A 95 -5.26 3.74 -9.97
C GLU A 95 -4.71 2.37 -10.39
N LEU A 96 -3.89 1.76 -9.54
CA LEU A 96 -3.31 0.45 -9.79
C LEU A 96 -4.39 -0.64 -9.84
N THR A 97 -5.37 -0.59 -8.94
CA THR A 97 -6.49 -1.55 -8.94
C THR A 97 -7.38 -1.38 -10.16
N ARG A 98 -7.65 -0.14 -10.59
CA ARG A 98 -8.50 0.15 -11.76
C ARG A 98 -7.94 -0.42 -13.06
N TRP A 99 -6.63 -0.58 -13.14
CA TRP A 99 -5.99 -1.22 -14.29
C TRP A 99 -6.52 -2.63 -14.57
N ARG A 100 -6.87 -3.40 -13.52
CA ARG A 100 -7.49 -4.73 -13.64
C ARG A 100 -8.99 -4.73 -13.39
N ARG A 101 -9.49 -3.77 -12.61
CA ARG A 101 -10.91 -3.63 -12.25
C ARG A 101 -11.43 -2.26 -12.64
N PRO A 102 -11.79 -2.04 -13.92
CA PRO A 102 -12.39 -0.79 -14.36
C PRO A 102 -13.58 -0.43 -13.46
N GLY A 103 -13.59 0.80 -12.93
CA GLY A 103 -14.64 1.26 -12.02
C GLY A 103 -14.37 1.09 -10.52
N PHE A 104 -13.29 0.41 -10.10
CA PHE A 104 -12.94 0.30 -8.68
C PHE A 104 -12.76 1.69 -8.02
N ARG A 105 -13.33 1.84 -6.81
CA ARG A 105 -13.22 3.04 -5.95
C ARG A 105 -13.19 2.62 -4.49
N PHE A 106 -12.43 3.35 -3.68
CA PHE A 106 -12.55 3.24 -2.24
C PHE A 106 -13.87 3.85 -1.73
N PRO A 107 -14.46 3.29 -0.65
CA PRO A 107 -15.59 3.92 0.02
C PRO A 107 -15.24 5.34 0.48
N ARG A 108 -16.24 6.20 0.64
CA ARG A 108 -16.02 7.52 1.25
C ARG A 108 -15.89 7.37 2.76
N LEU A 109 -15.01 8.14 3.38
CA LEU A 109 -14.97 8.26 4.83
C LEU A 109 -16.28 8.89 5.31
N PRO A 110 -16.90 8.39 6.39
CA PRO A 110 -18.08 9.01 6.96
C PRO A 110 -17.76 10.44 7.38
N THR A 111 -18.52 11.41 6.89
CA THR A 111 -18.47 12.78 7.41
C THR A 111 -19.20 12.79 8.75
N THR A 112 -18.48 13.07 9.83
CA THR A 112 -19.06 13.22 11.16
C THR A 112 -19.88 14.50 11.21
N SER A 113 -21.18 14.43 10.94
CA SER A 113 -22.08 15.59 10.98
C SER A 113 -23.31 15.41 11.87
N ALA A 114 -23.34 14.41 12.77
CA ALA A 114 -24.46 14.25 13.70
C ALA A 114 -23.98 13.95 15.14
N SER A 115 -24.12 14.92 16.04
CA SER A 115 -23.92 14.78 17.48
C SER A 115 -25.27 14.74 18.19
N GLY A 116 -25.67 13.55 18.69
CA GLY A 116 -26.88 13.37 19.51
C GLY A 116 -26.86 12.06 20.30
N PRO A 117 -27.48 11.99 21.50
CA PRO A 117 -27.40 10.84 22.41
C PRO A 117 -28.14 9.58 21.93
N ALA A 118 -29.22 9.70 21.16
CA ALA A 118 -29.93 8.58 20.51
C ALA A 118 -29.12 7.89 19.41
N ALA A 119 -28.01 8.49 18.96
CA ALA A 119 -27.19 7.97 17.89
C ALA A 119 -26.19 6.90 18.34
N ARG A 120 -25.99 6.61 19.64
CA ARG A 120 -24.88 5.75 20.10
C ARG A 120 -24.96 4.30 19.61
N ASN A 121 -26.13 3.65 19.68
CA ASN A 121 -26.30 2.26 19.26
C ASN A 121 -26.28 2.11 17.73
N GLY A 122 -26.95 3.02 17.00
CA GLY A 122 -26.91 3.07 15.53
C GLY A 122 -25.52 3.42 14.99
N ARG A 123 -24.76 4.26 15.69
CA ARG A 123 -23.41 4.68 15.29
C ARG A 123 -22.38 3.55 15.39
N GLN A 124 -22.51 2.63 16.36
CA GLN A 124 -21.63 1.45 16.41
C GLN A 124 -21.85 0.53 15.21
N ALA A 125 -23.11 0.20 14.90
CA ALA A 125 -23.45 -0.60 13.72
C ALA A 125 -23.01 0.09 12.42
N GLN A 126 -23.17 1.42 12.33
CA GLN A 126 -22.72 2.21 11.19
C GLN A 126 -21.19 2.22 11.06
N VAL A 127 -20.44 2.40 12.15
CA VAL A 127 -18.97 2.33 12.16
C VAL A 127 -18.49 0.93 11.78
N ALA A 128 -19.14 -0.12 12.29
CA ALA A 128 -18.82 -1.50 11.95
C ALA A 128 -19.04 -1.77 10.45
N LYS A 129 -20.16 -1.31 9.90
CA LYS A 129 -20.45 -1.41 8.45
C LYS A 129 -19.39 -0.69 7.62
N VAL A 130 -19.06 0.54 7.98
CA VAL A 130 -18.01 1.32 7.29
C VAL A 130 -16.67 0.59 7.34
N ASN A 131 -16.27 0.07 8.50
CA ASN A 131 -15.02 -0.68 8.65
C ASN A 131 -15.02 -1.94 7.78
N ALA A 132 -16.15 -2.66 7.71
CA ALA A 132 -16.30 -3.83 6.85
C ALA A 132 -16.19 -3.47 5.36
N ASP A 133 -16.84 -2.38 4.93
CA ASP A 133 -16.78 -1.89 3.55
C ASP A 133 -15.35 -1.51 3.15
N TRP A 134 -14.64 -0.80 4.04
CA TRP A 134 -13.24 -0.42 3.83
C TRP A 134 -12.32 -1.64 3.80
N ALA A 135 -12.47 -2.58 4.75
CA ALA A 135 -11.69 -3.81 4.78
C ALA A 135 -11.90 -4.63 3.49
N GLY A 136 -13.14 -4.73 3.02
CA GLY A 136 -13.49 -5.38 1.77
C GLY A 136 -12.87 -4.70 0.55
N ALA A 137 -12.87 -3.36 0.52
CA ALA A 137 -12.25 -2.58 -0.55
C ALA A 137 -10.71 -2.76 -0.58
N TYR A 138 -10.05 -2.71 0.57
CA TYR A 138 -8.61 -2.99 0.66
C TYR A 138 -8.27 -4.39 0.20
N ARG A 139 -9.03 -5.41 0.64
CA ARG A 139 -8.81 -6.80 0.20
C ARG A 139 -8.91 -6.90 -1.33
N LYS A 140 -9.98 -6.36 -1.92
CA LYS A 140 -10.16 -6.31 -3.37
C LYS A 140 -9.02 -5.60 -4.10
N ALA A 141 -8.49 -4.51 -3.53
CA ALA A 141 -7.36 -3.78 -4.09
C ALA A 141 -6.07 -4.60 -4.04
N LEU A 142 -5.74 -5.19 -2.89
CA LEU A 142 -4.55 -6.01 -2.69
C LEU A 142 -4.57 -7.29 -3.52
N ASP A 143 -5.72 -7.96 -3.62
CA ASP A 143 -5.89 -9.14 -4.49
C ASP A 143 -5.61 -8.78 -5.95
N SER A 144 -6.07 -7.60 -6.39
CA SER A 144 -5.80 -7.12 -7.74
C SER A 144 -4.31 -6.83 -7.96
N LEU A 145 -3.58 -6.38 -6.93
CA LEU A 145 -2.12 -6.24 -7.01
C LEU A 145 -1.40 -7.59 -7.06
N ALA A 146 -1.86 -8.59 -6.29
CA ALA A 146 -1.29 -9.93 -6.35
C ALA A 146 -1.45 -10.56 -7.74
N THR A 147 -2.55 -10.26 -8.44
CA THR A 147 -2.71 -10.69 -9.84
C THR A 147 -1.80 -9.95 -10.83
N LEU A 148 -1.21 -8.80 -10.45
CA LEU A 148 -0.16 -8.17 -11.26
C LEU A 148 1.17 -8.91 -11.14
N SER A 149 1.41 -9.61 -10.02
CA SER A 149 2.61 -10.41 -9.87
C SER A 149 2.57 -11.73 -10.60
N VAL A 150 1.41 -12.39 -10.64
CA VAL A 150 1.29 -13.75 -11.16
C VAL A 150 1.42 -13.71 -12.68
N VAL A 151 2.58 -14.14 -13.18
CA VAL A 151 2.80 -14.39 -14.61
C VAL A 151 3.06 -15.89 -14.77
N GLY A 152 2.30 -16.55 -15.65
CA GLY A 152 2.55 -17.94 -15.99
C GLY A 152 3.93 -18.10 -16.63
N ARG A 153 4.59 -19.25 -16.44
CA ARG A 153 5.96 -19.52 -16.94
C ARG A 153 6.12 -19.24 -18.45
N GLU A 154 5.05 -19.39 -19.24
CA GLU A 154 5.00 -19.07 -20.67
C GLU A 154 4.87 -17.57 -20.96
N GLU A 155 4.12 -16.82 -20.15
CA GLU A 155 4.01 -15.37 -20.29
C GLU A 155 5.28 -14.65 -19.81
N VAL A 156 6.06 -15.23 -18.89
CA VAL A 156 7.39 -14.68 -18.53
C VAL A 156 8.33 -14.72 -19.73
N LEU A 157 8.33 -15.83 -20.48
CA LEU A 157 9.12 -15.97 -21.72
C LEU A 157 8.61 -15.07 -22.87
N ALA A 158 7.32 -14.73 -22.86
CA ALA A 158 6.74 -13.78 -23.82
C ALA A 158 6.95 -12.31 -23.39
N ALA A 159 6.94 -12.02 -22.09
CA ALA A 159 7.18 -10.71 -21.50
C ALA A 159 8.68 -10.35 -21.50
N GLU A 160 9.59 -11.32 -21.44
CA GLU A 160 11.02 -11.09 -21.70
C GLU A 160 11.29 -10.58 -23.13
N ARG A 161 10.34 -10.79 -24.06
CA ARG A 161 10.40 -10.24 -25.43
C ARG A 161 9.72 -8.87 -25.57
N ARG A 162 9.01 -8.39 -24.55
CA ARG A 162 8.36 -7.07 -24.54
C ARG A 162 8.90 -6.24 -23.38
N ASP A 163 9.66 -5.20 -23.69
CA ASP A 163 10.07 -4.12 -22.77
C ASP A 163 8.87 -3.27 -22.26
N ASP A 164 7.73 -3.89 -21.95
CA ASP A 164 6.57 -3.19 -21.41
C ASP A 164 6.74 -2.96 -19.89
N PRO A 165 6.54 -1.73 -19.39
CA PRO A 165 6.65 -1.44 -17.98
C PRO A 165 5.61 -2.24 -17.17
N ARG A 166 6.08 -3.16 -16.33
CA ARG A 166 5.24 -4.02 -15.48
C ARG A 166 4.34 -3.23 -14.53
N THR A 167 4.76 -2.02 -14.14
CA THR A 167 3.89 -1.05 -13.49
C THR A 167 3.18 -0.24 -14.58
N PRO A 168 1.83 -0.21 -14.60
CA PRO A 168 1.12 0.57 -15.61
C PRO A 168 1.55 2.04 -15.53
N PRO A 169 1.67 2.71 -16.69
CA PRO A 169 2.02 4.12 -16.72
C PRO A 169 1.04 4.89 -15.84
N ARG A 170 1.53 5.92 -15.14
CA ARG A 170 0.63 6.80 -14.40
C ARG A 170 -0.40 7.32 -15.38
N LEU A 171 -1.67 7.20 -15.04
CA LEU A 171 -2.75 7.87 -15.75
C LEU A 171 -2.53 9.37 -15.55
N ALA A 172 -1.69 9.99 -16.38
CA ALA A 172 -1.58 11.43 -16.47
C ALA A 172 -3.00 11.93 -16.71
N GLY A 173 -3.40 12.96 -15.96
CA GLY A 173 -4.79 13.41 -15.89
C GLY A 173 -5.42 13.49 -17.26
N ARG A 174 -6.23 12.48 -17.61
CA ARG A 174 -7.17 12.51 -18.71
C ARG A 174 -8.25 13.50 -18.28
N ARG A 175 -7.90 14.79 -18.30
CA ARG A 175 -8.89 15.87 -18.32
C ARG A 175 -9.71 15.62 -19.58
N LEU A 176 -10.96 15.22 -19.39
CA LEU A 176 -12.12 15.85 -20.04
C LEU A 176 -11.82 16.43 -21.43
N ALA A 177 -11.39 15.61 -22.39
CA ALA A 177 -11.22 16.01 -23.79
C ALA A 177 -12.19 15.27 -24.73
N GLU A 178 -13.03 14.36 -24.20
CA GLU A 178 -14.08 13.66 -24.97
C GLU A 178 -15.47 14.33 -24.82
N ALA A 179 -15.58 15.49 -24.16
CA ALA A 179 -16.84 16.23 -24.02
C ALA A 179 -17.02 17.41 -24.98
N ALA A 180 -16.09 17.65 -25.92
CA ALA A 180 -16.12 18.78 -26.84
C ALA A 180 -16.23 18.39 -28.32
N ALA A 181 -16.52 17.12 -28.63
CA ALA A 181 -16.78 16.67 -30.00
C ALA A 181 -18.25 16.25 -30.14
N THR A 182 -19.15 17.23 -30.10
CA THR A 182 -20.48 17.09 -30.71
C THR A 182 -20.53 18.07 -31.88
N PRO A 183 -20.61 17.60 -33.14
CA PRO A 183 -20.91 18.50 -34.24
C PRO A 183 -22.39 18.89 -34.12
N GLN A 184 -22.66 20.18 -33.94
CA GLN A 184 -23.99 20.73 -34.15
C GLN A 184 -24.24 20.86 -35.66
N PRO A 185 -25.50 20.68 -36.11
CA PRO A 185 -25.88 20.55 -37.51
C PRO A 185 -25.73 21.83 -38.34
#